data_AF-A0A7X0AWI0-F1
#
_entry.id   AF-A0A7X0AWI0-F1
#
_cell.length_a   1.000
_cell.length_b   1.000
_cell.length_c   1.000
_cell.angle_alpha   90.00
_cell.angle_beta   90.00
_cell.angle_gamma   90.00
#
_symmetry.space_group_name_H-M   'P 1'
#
loop_
_entity.id
_entity.type
_entity.pdbx_description
1 polymer ?
#
loop_
_entity_poly.entity_id
_entity_poly.type
_entity_poly.pdbx_seq_one_letter_code
_entity_poly.pdbx_strand_id
1 'polypeptide(L)'
;MLHGALDLAIDPAPLQAEFAALDRELPPEARHYFGATEGWTSIVLLERDLHASPQAMPALAMMPAVAALLARVDWKVRGCHLLRQAPRSLLPWHFDNQALHLDEARILIPIQVPAAATTWIGHEAVAYPPGHGWTGDFAIPHQVENPSAEQRVVLAIDVAVTSPVKQRFPAALAADLPQRGGVAQDCRNLLLAWRTTEG
;
A
#
# COMPACT_ATOMS: atom_id res chain seq x y z
N MET A 1 -6.80 15.08 -7.55
CA MET A 1 -6.20 14.52 -6.34
C MET A 1 -6.58 13.07 -6.23
N LEU A 2 -5.59 12.22 -6.47
CA LEU A 2 -5.65 10.76 -6.47
C LEU A 2 -4.81 10.15 -5.33
N HIS A 3 -3.95 10.96 -4.71
CA HIS A 3 -3.15 10.62 -3.54
C HIS A 3 -3.44 11.58 -2.38
N GLY A 4 -3.23 11.14 -1.14
CA GLY A 4 -3.29 12.00 0.03
C GLY A 4 -2.41 11.52 1.16
N ALA A 5 -1.67 12.44 1.76
CA ALA A 5 -0.87 12.17 2.94
C ALA A 5 -1.77 11.94 4.16
N LEU A 6 -1.39 10.98 5.00
CA LEU A 6 -1.96 10.73 6.30
C LEU A 6 -1.50 11.82 7.28
N ASP A 7 -2.44 12.42 8.00
CA ASP A 7 -2.18 13.33 9.11
C ASP A 7 -1.79 12.54 10.38
N LEU A 8 -0.61 11.92 10.29
CA LEU A 8 0.05 11.18 11.36
C LEU A 8 1.55 11.09 11.05
N ALA A 9 2.38 11.69 11.90
CA ALA A 9 3.83 11.52 11.82
C ALA A 9 4.22 10.12 12.34
N ILE A 10 5.06 9.43 11.60
CA ILE A 10 5.59 8.11 11.97
C ILE A 10 7.12 8.19 11.89
N ASP A 11 7.81 7.90 12.98
CA ASP A 11 9.27 7.81 12.95
C ASP A 11 9.67 6.59 12.10
N PRO A 12 10.37 6.77 10.97
CA PRO A 12 10.77 5.65 10.14
C PRO A 12 11.92 4.84 10.74
N ALA A 13 12.69 5.38 11.70
CA ALA A 13 13.90 4.72 12.18
C ALA A 13 13.63 3.37 12.88
N PRO A 14 12.65 3.24 13.80
CA PRO A 14 12.28 1.94 14.36
C PRO A 14 11.81 0.96 13.29
N LEU A 15 10.98 1.40 12.34
CA LEU A 15 10.47 0.56 11.26
C LEU A 15 11.59 0.02 10.37
N GLN A 16 12.58 0.85 10.05
CA GLN A 16 13.75 0.47 9.26
C GLN A 16 14.62 -0.56 10.01
N ALA A 17 14.89 -0.34 11.29
CA ALA A 17 15.68 -1.26 12.11
C ALA A 17 15.00 -2.62 12.28
N GLU A 18 13.68 -2.62 12.56
CA GLU A 18 12.86 -3.83 12.68
C GLU A 18 12.79 -4.59 11.35
N PHE A 19 12.56 -3.88 10.24
CA PHE A 19 12.58 -4.50 8.92
C PHE A 19 13.93 -5.13 8.58
N ALA A 20 15.04 -4.45 8.89
CA ALA A 20 16.38 -5.00 8.65
C ALA A 20 16.64 -6.28 9.47
N ALA A 21 16.16 -6.34 10.71
CA ALA A 21 16.23 -7.54 11.54
C ALA A 21 15.37 -8.67 10.96
N LEU A 22 14.13 -8.35 10.59
CA LEU A 22 13.18 -9.28 9.96
C LEU A 22 13.74 -9.86 8.65
N ASP A 23 14.23 -9.02 7.73
CA ASP A 23 14.70 -9.47 6.40
C ASP A 23 15.91 -10.40 6.51
N ARG A 24 16.74 -10.22 7.54
CA ARG A 24 17.90 -11.09 7.82
C ARG A 24 17.51 -12.46 8.35
N GLU A 25 16.46 -12.56 9.17
CA GLU A 25 16.08 -13.80 9.86
C GLU A 25 14.99 -14.58 9.12
N LEU A 26 14.12 -13.90 8.39
CA LEU A 26 12.97 -14.52 7.74
C LEU A 26 13.43 -15.34 6.53
N PRO A 27 13.09 -16.64 6.46
CA PRO A 27 13.55 -17.48 5.37
C PRO A 27 12.79 -17.17 4.06
N PRO A 28 13.34 -17.54 2.88
CA PRO A 28 12.73 -17.21 1.59
C PRO A 28 11.27 -17.66 1.42
N GLU A 29 10.89 -18.81 1.99
CA GLU A 29 9.55 -19.39 1.92
C GLU A 29 8.48 -18.62 2.69
N ALA A 30 8.89 -17.78 3.64
CA ALA A 30 7.97 -16.89 4.37
C ALA A 30 7.67 -15.60 3.59
N ARG A 31 8.20 -15.47 2.36
CA ARG A 31 7.92 -14.37 1.42
C ARG A 31 6.99 -14.86 0.32
N HIS A 32 5.87 -14.16 0.13
CA HIS A 32 4.94 -14.42 -0.97
C HIS A 32 5.38 -13.65 -2.21
N TYR A 33 5.59 -14.34 -3.33
CA TYR A 33 5.98 -13.71 -4.58
C TYR A 33 4.74 -13.34 -5.41
N PHE A 34 4.73 -12.14 -6.00
CA PHE A 34 3.62 -11.68 -6.84
C PHE A 34 4.06 -11.53 -8.30
N GLY A 35 3.20 -12.01 -9.21
CA GLY A 35 3.39 -11.86 -10.64
C GLY A 35 4.50 -12.74 -11.22
N ALA A 36 4.77 -12.56 -12.52
CA ALA A 36 5.84 -13.25 -13.23
C ALA A 36 7.22 -12.56 -13.07
N THR A 37 7.27 -11.44 -12.35
CA THR A 37 8.49 -10.63 -12.19
C THR A 37 9.28 -11.06 -10.96
N GLU A 38 10.56 -11.34 -11.14
CA GLU A 38 11.48 -11.63 -10.04
C GLU A 38 11.55 -10.42 -9.08
N GLY A 39 11.27 -10.66 -7.80
CA GLY A 39 11.62 -9.75 -6.71
C GLY A 39 10.53 -8.79 -6.22
N TRP A 40 9.28 -8.92 -6.68
CA TRP A 40 8.13 -8.42 -5.93
C TRP A 40 7.68 -9.44 -4.91
N THR A 41 7.82 -9.09 -3.63
CA THR A 41 7.46 -9.99 -2.51
C THR A 41 6.62 -9.29 -1.48
N SER A 42 5.84 -10.05 -0.72
CA SER A 42 5.26 -9.59 0.53
C SER A 42 5.59 -10.50 1.70
N ILE A 43 5.59 -9.90 2.90
CA ILE A 43 5.57 -10.61 4.17
C ILE A 43 4.25 -10.23 4.84
N VAL A 44 3.40 -11.21 5.13
CA VAL A 44 2.14 -10.99 5.84
C VAL A 44 2.43 -10.78 7.31
N LEU A 45 1.99 -9.66 7.87
CA LEU A 45 2.08 -9.35 9.30
C LEU A 45 0.73 -9.57 10.00
N LEU A 46 -0.35 -9.19 9.33
CA LEU A 46 -1.72 -9.53 9.71
C LEU A 46 -2.42 -10.18 8.51
N GLU A 47 -2.76 -11.46 8.64
CA GLU A 47 -3.56 -12.22 7.69
C GLU A 47 -5.01 -11.76 7.77
N ARG A 48 -5.61 -11.43 6.62
CA ARG A 48 -7.00 -10.96 6.61
C ARG A 48 -7.96 -12.12 6.88
N ASP A 49 -9.02 -11.82 7.63
CA ASP A 49 -10.18 -12.69 7.77
C ASP A 49 -11.45 -11.90 7.37
N LEU A 50 -12.26 -12.48 6.48
CA LEU A 50 -13.50 -11.84 6.00
C LEU A 50 -14.63 -11.91 7.03
N HIS A 51 -14.56 -12.85 7.96
CA HIS A 51 -15.61 -13.16 8.94
C HIS A 51 -15.19 -12.86 10.38
N ALA A 52 -13.88 -12.74 10.65
CA ALA A 52 -13.33 -12.48 11.96
C ALA A 52 -12.37 -11.26 11.98
N SER A 53 -11.68 -11.08 13.11
CA SER A 53 -10.56 -10.13 13.20
C SER A 53 -9.34 -10.70 12.49
N PRO A 54 -8.47 -9.88 11.89
CA PRO A 54 -7.27 -10.37 11.23
C PRO A 54 -6.36 -11.11 12.22
N GLN A 55 -5.68 -12.15 11.73
CA GLN A 55 -4.80 -12.99 12.53
C GLN A 55 -3.36 -12.49 12.46
N ALA A 56 -2.72 -12.34 13.62
CA ALA A 56 -1.30 -12.00 13.68
C ALA A 56 -0.42 -13.15 13.22
N MET A 57 0.52 -12.83 12.32
CA MET A 57 1.54 -13.76 11.85
C MET A 57 2.81 -13.65 12.69
N PRO A 58 3.64 -14.70 12.79
CA PRO A 58 4.87 -14.68 13.59
C PRO A 58 5.81 -13.50 13.26
N ALA A 59 5.85 -13.08 11.99
CA ALA A 59 6.64 -11.93 11.53
C ALA A 59 6.28 -10.62 12.26
N LEU A 60 5.03 -10.44 12.69
CA LEU A 60 4.61 -9.24 13.41
C LEU A 60 5.30 -9.10 14.77
N ALA A 61 5.66 -10.19 15.42
CA ALA A 61 6.37 -10.16 16.71
C ALA A 61 7.79 -9.56 16.59
N MET A 62 8.35 -9.55 15.38
CA MET A 62 9.66 -8.94 15.08
C MET A 62 9.55 -7.45 14.73
N MET A 63 8.31 -6.92 14.62
CA MET A 63 8.05 -5.53 14.25
C MET A 63 7.19 -4.80 15.29
N PRO A 64 7.70 -4.58 16.53
CA PRO A 64 6.92 -3.97 17.60
C PRO A 64 6.40 -2.56 17.29
N ALA A 65 7.12 -1.73 16.52
CA ALA A 65 6.61 -0.43 16.10
C ALA A 65 5.40 -0.56 15.16
N VAL A 66 5.41 -1.57 14.28
CA VAL A 66 4.23 -1.91 13.46
C VAL A 66 3.09 -2.42 14.34
N ALA A 67 3.36 -3.32 15.28
CA ALA A 67 2.33 -3.84 16.19
C ALA A 67 1.65 -2.71 16.99
N ALA A 68 2.43 -1.76 17.50
CA ALA A 68 1.93 -0.58 18.20
C ALA A 68 1.07 0.33 17.30
N LEU A 69 1.47 0.51 16.04
CA LEU A 69 0.70 1.25 15.06
C LEU A 69 -0.65 0.57 14.77
N LEU A 70 -0.64 -0.76 14.56
CA LEU A 70 -1.85 -1.52 14.25
C LEU A 70 -2.84 -1.59 15.43
N ALA A 71 -2.36 -1.50 16.67
CA ALA A 71 -3.18 -1.55 17.88
C ALA A 71 -3.99 -0.27 18.16
N ARG A 72 -3.85 0.78 17.33
CA ARG A 72 -4.60 2.02 17.49
C ARG A 72 -6.11 1.79 17.32
N VAL A 73 -6.90 2.46 18.17
CA VAL A 73 -8.36 2.31 18.24
C VAL A 73 -9.12 3.11 17.18
N ASP A 74 -8.45 4.03 16.47
CA ASP A 74 -9.07 4.93 15.50
C ASP A 74 -9.19 4.35 14.09
N TRP A 75 -8.67 3.14 13.85
CA TRP A 75 -8.92 2.37 12.63
C TRP A 75 -9.27 0.92 12.91
N LYS A 76 -10.02 0.32 11.99
CA LYS A 76 -10.30 -1.13 11.98
C LYS A 76 -9.44 -1.77 10.91
N VAL A 77 -8.30 -2.33 11.31
CA VAL A 77 -7.38 -3.01 10.40
C VAL A 77 -8.02 -4.29 9.86
N ARG A 78 -7.82 -4.54 8.57
CA ARG A 78 -8.28 -5.71 7.83
C ARG A 78 -7.13 -6.63 7.43
N GLY A 79 -5.96 -6.07 7.16
CA GLY A 79 -4.76 -6.81 6.80
C GLY A 79 -3.54 -5.91 6.85
N CYS A 80 -2.36 -6.51 6.95
CA CYS A 80 -1.11 -5.76 6.98
C CYS A 80 0.02 -6.56 6.34
N HIS A 81 0.72 -5.94 5.40
CA HIS A 81 1.80 -6.54 4.64
C HIS A 81 3.00 -5.61 4.56
N LEU A 82 4.21 -6.17 4.64
CA LEU A 82 5.38 -5.51 4.07
C LEU A 82 5.44 -5.85 2.59
N LEU A 83 5.51 -4.84 1.73
CA LEU A 83 5.68 -4.98 0.30
C LEU A 83 7.11 -4.61 -0.06
N ARG A 84 7.81 -5.50 -0.75
CA ARG A 84 9.16 -5.29 -1.27
C ARG A 84 9.11 -5.33 -2.79
N GLN A 85 9.66 -4.30 -3.39
CA GLN A 85 9.89 -4.16 -4.81
C GLN A 85 11.40 -4.16 -5.09
N ALA A 86 11.84 -5.01 -6.00
CA ALA A 86 13.25 -5.14 -6.38
C ALA A 86 13.80 -3.85 -7.04
N PRO A 87 15.14 -3.67 -7.05
CA PRO A 87 15.80 -2.69 -7.90
C PRO A 87 15.37 -2.80 -9.37
N ARG A 88 15.32 -1.67 -10.07
CA ARG A 88 15.06 -1.60 -11.52
C ARG A 88 13.82 -2.39 -11.97
N SER A 89 12.76 -2.35 -11.17
CA SER A 89 11.53 -3.11 -11.43
C SER A 89 10.31 -2.21 -11.60
N LEU A 90 9.31 -2.76 -12.26
CA LEU A 90 8.02 -2.14 -12.54
C LEU A 90 6.92 -3.09 -12.06
N LEU A 91 5.98 -2.57 -11.26
CA LEU A 91 4.67 -3.18 -11.11
C LEU A 91 3.75 -2.55 -12.15
N PRO A 92 3.34 -3.28 -13.20
CA PRO A 92 2.60 -2.71 -14.32
C PRO A 92 1.23 -2.19 -13.88
N TRP A 93 0.61 -1.39 -14.75
CA TRP A 93 -0.74 -0.87 -14.55
C TRP A 93 -1.72 -1.95 -14.13
N HIS A 94 -2.35 -1.77 -12.97
CA HIS A 94 -3.39 -2.62 -12.40
C HIS A 94 -4.35 -1.75 -11.58
N PHE A 95 -5.38 -2.35 -11.00
CA PHE A 95 -6.31 -1.66 -10.11
C PHE A 95 -6.71 -2.63 -9.00
N ASP A 96 -6.96 -2.07 -7.82
CA ASP A 96 -7.41 -2.82 -6.65
C ASP A 96 -8.76 -2.29 -6.16
N ASN A 97 -9.31 -2.86 -5.09
CA ASN A 97 -10.57 -2.41 -4.50
C ASN A 97 -10.35 -1.65 -3.18
N GLN A 98 -9.38 -0.74 -3.17
CA GLN A 98 -9.08 0.12 -2.02
C GLN A 98 -9.11 1.60 -2.39
N ALA A 99 -10.02 2.35 -1.77
CA ALA A 99 -10.11 3.79 -1.87
C ALA A 99 -10.98 4.36 -0.74
N LEU A 100 -10.80 5.63 -0.36
CA LEU A 100 -11.61 6.26 0.69
C LEU A 100 -13.11 6.39 0.36
N HIS A 101 -13.49 6.17 -0.89
CA HIS A 101 -14.89 6.15 -1.33
C HIS A 101 -15.51 4.74 -1.34
N LEU A 102 -14.73 3.71 -1.01
CA LEU A 102 -15.15 2.32 -0.89
C LEU A 102 -15.21 1.90 0.59
N ASP A 103 -15.43 0.60 0.85
CA ASP A 103 -15.47 0.04 2.21
C ASP A 103 -14.08 -0.17 2.83
N GLU A 104 -13.04 -0.22 2.01
CA GLU A 104 -11.65 -0.45 2.40
C GLU A 104 -10.74 0.57 1.73
N ALA A 105 -9.73 1.02 2.47
CA ALA A 105 -8.65 1.86 1.96
C ALA A 105 -7.30 1.26 2.37
N ARG A 106 -6.28 1.50 1.56
CA ARG A 106 -4.91 1.07 1.83
C ARG A 106 -4.08 2.26 2.26
N ILE A 107 -3.47 2.15 3.43
CA ILE A 107 -2.47 3.09 3.93
C ILE A 107 -1.10 2.52 3.60
N LEU A 108 -0.28 3.28 2.91
CA LEU A 108 1.09 2.97 2.55
C LEU A 108 2.04 3.82 3.40
N ILE A 109 2.91 3.18 4.17
CA ILE A 109 3.95 3.85 4.95
C ILE A 109 5.30 3.40 4.40
N PRO A 110 6.02 4.28 3.68
CA PRO A 110 7.34 3.95 3.16
C PRO A 110 8.33 3.77 4.31
N ILE A 111 9.07 2.65 4.30
CA ILE A 111 10.09 2.33 5.30
C ILE A 111 11.48 2.61 4.72
N GLN A 112 11.81 1.94 3.62
CA GLN A 112 13.05 2.13 2.87
C GLN A 112 12.67 2.34 1.41
N VAL A 113 12.64 3.58 0.93
CA VAL A 113 12.26 3.88 -0.45
C VAL A 113 13.24 4.86 -1.11
N PRO A 114 13.73 4.56 -2.32
CA PRO A 114 14.53 5.50 -3.08
C PRO A 114 13.69 6.70 -3.52
N ALA A 115 14.27 7.90 -3.54
CA ALA A 115 13.55 9.12 -3.94
C ALA A 115 13.00 9.07 -5.39
N ALA A 116 13.62 8.25 -6.26
CA ALA A 116 13.17 8.05 -7.63
C ALA A 116 12.02 7.03 -7.76
N ALA A 117 11.71 6.28 -6.69
CA ALA A 117 10.63 5.30 -6.72
C ALA A 117 9.27 5.99 -6.60
N THR A 118 8.40 5.76 -7.58
CA THR A 118 7.18 6.55 -7.78
C THR A 118 5.95 5.64 -7.86
N THR A 119 4.87 6.07 -7.21
CA THR A 119 3.54 5.47 -7.40
C THR A 119 2.73 6.38 -8.31
N TRP A 120 2.25 5.83 -9.41
CA TRP A 120 1.37 6.49 -10.35
C TRP A 120 -0.06 6.06 -10.10
N ILE A 121 -1.02 6.98 -10.02
CA ILE A 121 -2.46 6.69 -10.07
C ILE A 121 -3.06 7.57 -11.14
N GLY A 122 -3.58 6.97 -12.21
CA GLY A 122 -4.01 7.69 -13.40
C GLY A 122 -2.89 8.60 -13.95
N HIS A 123 -3.10 9.91 -13.84
CA HIS A 123 -2.16 10.94 -14.32
C HIS A 123 -1.27 11.54 -13.23
N GLU A 124 -1.50 11.22 -11.95
CA GLU A 124 -0.73 11.74 -10.83
C GLU A 124 0.40 10.77 -10.47
N ALA A 125 1.58 11.33 -10.15
CA ALA A 125 2.77 10.57 -9.78
C ALA A 125 3.33 11.15 -8.48
N VAL A 126 3.54 10.30 -7.48
CA VAL A 126 4.07 10.72 -6.18
C VAL A 126 5.17 9.78 -5.69
N ALA A 127 6.30 10.35 -5.32
CA ALA A 127 7.34 9.68 -4.55
C ALA A 127 7.03 9.89 -3.06
N TYR A 128 6.54 8.84 -2.40
CA TYR A 128 6.18 8.92 -0.98
C TYR A 128 7.44 8.95 -0.11
N PRO A 129 7.66 9.98 0.72
CA PRO A 129 8.82 10.02 1.61
C PRO A 129 8.69 9.00 2.77
N PRO A 130 9.80 8.43 3.26
CA PRO A 130 9.81 7.64 4.48
C PRO A 130 9.14 8.34 5.67
N GLY A 131 8.46 7.56 6.53
CA GLY A 131 7.86 8.06 7.77
C GLY A 131 6.55 8.84 7.60
N HIS A 132 6.04 8.96 6.38
CA HIS A 132 4.77 9.60 6.10
C HIS A 132 3.79 8.55 5.57
N GLY A 133 2.62 8.42 6.19
CA GLY A 133 1.56 7.59 5.64
C GLY A 133 0.94 8.25 4.41
N TRP A 134 0.53 7.45 3.44
CA TRP A 134 -0.18 7.88 2.24
C TRP A 134 -1.33 6.94 1.94
N THR A 135 -2.39 7.46 1.34
CA THR A 135 -3.39 6.63 0.68
C THR A 135 -3.63 7.16 -0.73
N GLY A 136 -4.28 6.35 -1.55
CA GLY A 136 -4.64 6.70 -2.90
C GLY A 136 -5.97 6.09 -3.30
N ASP A 137 -6.49 6.55 -4.42
CA ASP A 137 -7.65 5.94 -5.06
C ASP A 137 -7.20 4.76 -5.93
N PHE A 138 -6.86 3.63 -5.30
CA PHE A 138 -6.31 2.45 -6.00
C PHE A 138 -7.35 1.71 -6.85
N ALA A 139 -8.62 2.13 -6.79
CA ALA A 139 -9.66 1.72 -7.74
C ALA A 139 -9.44 2.28 -9.15
N ILE A 140 -8.70 3.39 -9.26
CA ILE A 140 -8.19 3.92 -10.52
C ILE A 140 -6.91 3.15 -10.87
N PRO A 141 -6.69 2.81 -12.17
CA PRO A 141 -5.46 2.21 -12.65
C PRO A 141 -4.21 2.91 -12.11
N HIS A 142 -3.30 2.10 -11.58
CA HIS A 142 -2.08 2.55 -10.96
C HIS A 142 -0.91 1.60 -11.26
N GLN A 143 0.29 2.14 -11.20
CA GLN A 143 1.54 1.39 -11.38
C GLN A 143 2.59 1.88 -10.38
N VAL A 144 3.63 1.08 -10.17
CA VAL A 144 4.73 1.46 -9.27
C VAL A 144 6.07 1.22 -9.95
N GLU A 145 6.85 2.29 -10.06
CA GLU A 145 8.16 2.29 -10.69
C GLU A 145 9.25 2.39 -9.64
N ASN A 146 10.26 1.52 -9.73
CA ASN A 146 11.49 1.66 -8.98
C ASN A 146 12.68 1.59 -9.93
N PRO A 147 13.09 2.73 -10.54
CA PRO A 147 14.23 2.77 -11.45
C PRO A 147 15.59 2.66 -10.72
N SER A 148 15.60 2.75 -9.38
CA SER A 148 16.81 2.75 -8.58
C SER A 148 17.51 1.38 -8.56
N ALA A 149 18.80 1.40 -8.22
CA ALA A 149 19.57 0.20 -7.88
C ALA A 149 19.25 -0.33 -6.46
N GLU A 150 18.48 0.41 -5.68
CA GLU A 150 18.03 0.04 -4.34
C GLU A 150 16.61 -0.52 -4.36
N GLN A 151 16.28 -1.36 -3.39
CA GLN A 151 14.93 -1.87 -3.20
C GLN A 151 13.99 -0.79 -2.65
N ARG A 152 12.69 -0.97 -2.89
CA ARG A 152 11.61 -0.16 -2.29
C ARG A 152 10.78 -1.04 -1.36
N VAL A 153 10.69 -0.65 -0.09
CA VAL A 153 10.00 -1.36 0.98
C VAL A 153 8.95 -0.45 1.61
N VAL A 154 7.71 -0.91 1.60
CA VAL A 154 6.54 -0.16 2.07
C VAL A 154 5.68 -1.06 2.95
N LEU A 155 5.25 -0.55 4.10
CA LEU A 155 4.21 -1.16 4.91
C LEU A 155 2.85 -0.79 4.32
N ALA A 156 2.05 -1.78 3.92
CA ALA A 156 0.69 -1.62 3.46
C ALA A 156 -0.28 -2.09 4.55
N ILE A 157 -1.18 -1.21 4.99
CA ILE A 157 -2.21 -1.48 5.99
C ILE A 157 -3.56 -1.28 5.34
N ASP A 158 -4.32 -2.35 5.18
CA ASP A 158 -5.69 -2.29 4.70
C ASP A 158 -6.62 -2.04 5.88
N VAL A 159 -7.44 -0.99 5.80
CA VAL A 159 -8.33 -0.54 6.88
C VAL A 159 -9.75 -0.37 6.39
N ALA A 160 -10.72 -0.66 7.26
CA ALA A 160 -12.11 -0.30 6.99
C ALA A 160 -12.25 1.22 6.90
N VAL A 161 -12.97 1.69 5.90
CA VAL A 161 -13.22 3.11 5.70
C VAL A 161 -14.30 3.57 6.68
N THR A 162 -13.90 4.40 7.64
CA THR A 162 -14.77 5.01 8.64
C THR A 162 -14.57 6.53 8.66
N SER A 163 -15.48 7.28 9.28
CA SER A 163 -15.31 8.74 9.42
C SER A 163 -13.99 9.12 10.11
N PRO A 164 -13.57 8.46 11.22
CA PRO A 164 -12.25 8.70 11.80
C PRO A 164 -11.08 8.50 10.82
N VAL A 165 -11.10 7.43 10.02
CA VAL A 165 -10.05 7.19 9.01
C VAL A 165 -10.06 8.27 7.93
N LYS A 166 -11.24 8.63 7.39
CA LYS A 166 -11.35 9.67 6.34
C LYS A 166 -10.82 11.03 6.81
N GLN A 167 -11.04 11.38 8.07
CA GLN A 167 -10.59 12.65 8.65
C GLN A 167 -9.07 12.76 8.78
N ARG A 168 -8.34 11.65 8.66
CA ARG A 168 -6.87 11.65 8.64
C ARG A 168 -6.29 12.00 7.28
N PHE A 169 -7.11 12.18 6.24
CA PHE A 169 -6.65 12.45 4.89
C PHE A 169 -7.27 13.74 4.34
N PRO A 170 -6.69 14.34 3.28
CA PRO A 170 -7.30 15.49 2.61
C PRO A 170 -8.74 15.20 2.21
N ALA A 171 -9.67 16.09 2.58
CA ALA A 171 -11.10 15.93 2.32
C ALA A 171 -11.42 15.71 0.84
N ALA A 172 -10.62 16.30 -0.07
CA ALA A 172 -10.76 16.13 -1.51
C ALA A 172 -10.67 14.65 -1.95
N LEU A 173 -9.93 13.80 -1.23
CA LEU A 173 -9.76 12.38 -1.57
C LEU A 173 -11.00 11.53 -1.23
N ALA A 174 -11.88 12.03 -0.35
CA ALA A 174 -13.14 11.39 0.02
C ALA A 174 -14.38 12.15 -0.50
N ALA A 175 -14.18 13.22 -1.28
CA ALA A 175 -15.26 14.02 -1.86
C ALA A 175 -15.86 13.37 -3.12
N ASP A 176 -17.13 13.70 -3.39
CA ASP A 176 -17.91 13.27 -4.57
C ASP A 176 -17.82 11.77 -4.89
N LEU A 177 -18.36 10.95 -3.98
CA LEU A 177 -18.27 9.49 -4.04
C LEU A 177 -18.83 8.91 -5.35
N PRO A 178 -20.03 9.33 -5.84
CA PRO A 178 -20.56 8.79 -7.10
C PRO A 178 -19.68 9.11 -8.30
N GLN A 179 -19.15 10.34 -8.39
CA GLN A 179 -18.27 10.73 -9.49
C GLN A 179 -16.98 9.91 -9.47
N ARG A 180 -16.37 9.71 -8.29
CA ARG A 180 -15.16 8.89 -8.15
C ARG A 180 -15.37 7.45 -8.59
N GLY A 181 -16.48 6.84 -8.19
CA GLY A 181 -16.84 5.49 -8.63
C GLY A 181 -17.00 5.38 -10.15
N GLY A 182 -17.64 6.37 -10.77
CA GLY A 182 -17.78 6.45 -12.23
C GLY A 182 -16.43 6.58 -12.95
N VAL A 183 -15.59 7.52 -12.51
CA VAL A 183 -14.25 7.73 -13.07
C VAL A 183 -13.38 6.48 -12.92
N ALA A 184 -13.38 5.85 -11.74
CA ALA A 184 -12.64 4.60 -11.52
C ALA A 184 -13.10 3.52 -12.50
N GLN A 185 -14.41 3.34 -12.68
CA GLN A 185 -14.94 2.37 -13.63
C GLN A 185 -14.50 2.66 -15.07
N ASP A 186 -14.60 3.91 -15.52
CA ASP A 186 -14.20 4.31 -16.86
C ASP A 186 -12.70 4.06 -17.11
N CYS A 187 -11.84 4.44 -16.16
CA CYS A 187 -10.41 4.18 -16.28
C CYS A 187 -10.09 2.67 -16.29
N ARG A 188 -10.80 1.84 -15.50
CA ARG A 188 -10.64 0.38 -15.56
C ARG A 188 -11.02 -0.17 -16.93
N ASN A 189 -12.12 0.31 -17.51
CA ASN A 189 -12.55 -0.10 -18.85
C ASN A 189 -11.49 0.25 -19.91
N LEU A 190 -10.90 1.44 -19.82
CA LEU A 190 -9.81 1.87 -20.70
C LEU A 190 -8.58 0.97 -20.58
N LEU A 191 -8.14 0.65 -19.36
CA LEU A 191 -6.99 -0.24 -19.16
C LEU A 191 -7.26 -1.64 -19.73
N LEU A 192 -8.46 -2.18 -19.51
CA LEU A 192 -8.84 -3.50 -20.03
C LEU A 192 -8.89 -3.49 -21.56
N ALA A 193 -9.45 -2.46 -22.19
CA ALA A 193 -9.46 -2.31 -23.64
C ALA A 193 -8.03 -2.23 -24.20
N TRP A 194 -7.15 -1.43 -23.59
CA TRP A 194 -5.75 -1.32 -23.98
C TRP A 194 -5.00 -2.67 -23.96
N ARG A 195 -5.22 -3.48 -22.90
CA ARG A 195 -4.64 -4.83 -22.80
C ARG A 195 -5.10 -5.78 -23.91
N THR A 196 -6.30 -5.57 -24.45
CA THR A 196 -6.81 -6.39 -25.57
C THR A 196 -6.25 -5.96 -26.93
N THR A 197 -5.76 -4.72 -27.06
CA THR A 197 -5.21 -4.19 -28.32
C THR A 197 -3.70 -4.28 -28.42
N GLU A 198 -2.99 -4.38 -27.29
CA GLU A 198 -1.52 -4.49 -27.22
C GLU A 198 -1.01 -5.86 -26.74
N GLY A 199 -1.90 -6.85 -26.67
CA GLY A 199 -1.58 -8.25 -26.30
C GLY A 199 -1.21 -9.15 -27.46
#